data_AF-A0A1G1EDJ2-F1
#
_entry.id   AF-A0A1G1EDJ2-F1
#
_cell.length_a   1.000
_cell.length_b   1.000
_cell.length_c   1.000
_cell.angle_alpha   90.00
_cell.angle_beta   90.00
_cell.angle_gamma   90.00
#
_symmetry.space_group_name_H-M   'P 1'
#
loop_
_entity.id
_entity.type
_entity.pdbx_description
1 polymer ?
#
loop_
_entity_poly.entity_id
_entity_poly.type
_entity_poly.pdbx_seq_one_letter_code
_entity_poly.pdbx_strand_id
1 'polypeptide(L)'
;MTYGNGTFIAVGDNGTTIQSDPVGAVSDSIIPVPTTQQTFSYDPVASPIKSIEPAQAKPIGVGSVAMGGNTLSLHISLDQFAGPVNIYFAVYSKAIDPNNYYLLKPDNTFQTHATGFIPWRANTTGPIDEALLGDIPTSSLPPGIYDLYLLVSPSGSPSNYYLWTTYFEIP
;
A
#
# COMPACT_ATOMS: atom_id res chain seq x y z
N MET A 1 -46.59 8.23 4.11
CA MET A 1 -45.15 7.92 4.03
C MET A 1 -44.95 6.90 2.92
N THR A 2 -44.24 7.24 1.86
CA THR A 2 -43.82 6.28 0.83
C THR A 2 -42.30 6.33 0.73
N TYR A 3 -41.68 5.16 0.68
CA TYR A 3 -40.23 5.00 0.65
C TYR A 3 -39.79 4.69 -0.79
N GLY A 4 -38.84 5.46 -1.32
CA GLY A 4 -38.22 5.20 -2.61
C GLY A 4 -36.91 5.97 -2.75
N ASN A 5 -35.82 5.25 -3.01
CA ASN A 5 -34.46 5.77 -3.26
C ASN A 5 -33.80 6.62 -2.15
N GLY A 6 -34.00 6.26 -0.87
CA GLY A 6 -33.19 6.81 0.23
C GLY A 6 -33.39 8.29 0.54
N THR A 7 -34.28 8.98 -0.18
CA THR A 7 -34.63 10.38 0.08
C THR A 7 -35.88 10.43 0.96
N PHE A 8 -35.73 10.96 2.18
CA PHE A 8 -36.88 11.27 3.02
C PHE A 8 -37.47 12.62 2.60
N ILE A 9 -38.76 12.66 2.28
CA ILE A 9 -39.50 13.91 2.15
C ILE A 9 -40.55 13.94 3.26
N ALA A 10 -40.42 14.90 4.19
CA ALA A 10 -41.47 15.25 5.14
C ALA A 10 -42.20 16.49 4.61
N VAL A 11 -43.52 16.42 4.45
CA VAL A 11 -44.37 17.56 4.10
C VAL A 11 -44.99 18.08 5.40
N GLY A 12 -44.69 19.33 5.77
CA GLY A 12 -45.40 20.04 6.83
C GLY A 12 -46.52 20.91 6.24
N ASP A 13 -47.57 21.17 7.03
CA ASP A 13 -48.82 21.85 6.62
C ASP A 13 -48.68 23.33 6.18
N ASN A 14 -47.46 23.85 6.02
CA ASN A 14 -47.19 25.27 5.75
C ASN A 14 -46.30 25.52 4.50
N GLY A 15 -46.22 24.55 3.58
CA GLY A 15 -45.53 24.74 2.29
C GLY A 15 -44.00 24.74 2.35
N THR A 16 -43.39 24.43 3.50
CA THR A 16 -41.93 24.30 3.62
C THR A 16 -41.48 22.92 3.17
N THR A 17 -40.87 22.84 1.99
CA THR A 17 -40.12 21.65 1.57
C THR A 17 -38.72 21.75 2.15
N ILE A 18 -38.40 20.94 3.16
CA ILE A 18 -37.00 20.70 3.55
C ILE A 18 -36.55 19.48 2.74
N GLN A 19 -35.90 19.75 1.62
CA GLN A 19 -35.17 18.73 0.88
C GLN A 19 -33.82 18.56 1.56
N SER A 20 -33.51 17.36 2.06
CA SER A 20 -32.14 17.02 2.39
C SER A 20 -31.33 17.09 1.09
N ASP A 21 -30.17 17.76 1.12
CA ASP A 21 -29.20 17.56 0.03
C ASP A 21 -29.00 16.05 -0.14
N PRO A 22 -28.95 15.52 -1.38
CA PRO A 22 -28.42 14.18 -1.55
C PRO A 22 -27.07 14.18 -0.82
N VAL A 23 -26.84 13.23 0.09
CA VAL A 23 -25.51 13.09 0.70
C VAL A 23 -24.54 13.10 -0.48
N GLY A 24 -23.72 14.16 -0.55
CA GLY A 24 -22.80 14.33 -1.67
C GLY A 24 -22.09 13.00 -1.82
N ALA A 25 -22.06 12.45 -3.04
CA ALA A 25 -21.47 11.16 -3.31
C ALA A 25 -20.25 11.01 -2.41
N VAL A 26 -20.27 10.04 -1.49
CA VAL A 26 -19.04 9.62 -0.83
C VAL A 26 -18.22 9.11 -1.99
N SER A 27 -17.36 9.97 -2.55
CA SER A 27 -16.41 9.59 -3.57
C SER A 27 -15.54 8.58 -2.86
N ASP A 28 -15.90 7.31 -2.98
CA ASP A 28 -15.20 6.19 -2.42
C ASP A 28 -13.76 6.41 -2.85
N SER A 29 -12.90 6.78 -1.90
CA SER A 29 -11.54 7.25 -2.19
C SER A 29 -10.70 6.01 -2.44
N ILE A 30 -10.92 5.43 -3.62
CA ILE A 30 -10.42 4.13 -4.03
C ILE A 30 -9.30 4.28 -5.05
N ILE A 31 -8.25 3.49 -4.86
CA ILE A 31 -7.15 3.35 -5.81
C ILE A 31 -7.66 2.52 -7.01
N PRO A 32 -7.50 2.98 -8.26
CA PRO A 32 -7.89 2.19 -9.42
C PRO A 32 -7.03 0.92 -9.54
N VAL A 33 -7.63 -0.20 -9.92
CA VAL A 33 -6.89 -1.44 -10.20
C VAL A 33 -5.93 -1.22 -11.38
N PRO A 34 -4.66 -1.68 -11.33
CA PRO A 34 -3.69 -1.46 -12.40
C PRO A 34 -4.17 -1.99 -13.76
N THR A 35 -4.28 -1.11 -14.74
CA THR A 35 -4.60 -1.47 -16.13
C THR A 35 -3.38 -1.45 -17.05
N THR A 36 -2.28 -0.89 -16.59
CA THR A 36 -0.98 -0.84 -17.26
C THR A 36 0.14 -1.10 -16.25
N GLN A 37 1.39 -1.17 -16.73
CA GLN A 37 2.56 -1.22 -15.86
C GLN A 37 3.01 0.20 -15.54
N GLN A 38 3.06 0.56 -14.26
CA GLN A 38 3.56 1.84 -13.80
C GLN A 38 4.53 1.62 -12.63
N THR A 39 5.65 2.34 -12.65
CA THR A 39 6.66 2.30 -11.60
C THR A 39 6.85 3.69 -11.02
N PHE A 40 6.89 3.77 -9.69
CA PHE A 40 6.96 5.00 -8.92
C PHE A 40 8.13 4.91 -7.93
N SER A 41 9.18 5.69 -8.16
CA SER A 41 10.33 5.77 -7.27
C SER A 41 10.25 7.02 -6.42
N TYR A 42 10.58 6.92 -5.14
CA TYR A 42 10.56 8.04 -4.20
C TYR A 42 11.63 7.89 -3.11
N ASP A 43 12.04 9.02 -2.52
CA ASP A 43 13.01 9.04 -1.42
C ASP A 43 12.42 8.43 -0.13
N PRO A 44 13.23 7.73 0.70
CA PRO A 44 12.76 7.14 1.94
C PRO A 44 11.98 8.12 2.82
N VAL A 45 10.85 7.66 3.32
CA VAL A 45 10.03 8.39 4.28
C VAL A 45 9.95 7.63 5.60
N ALA A 46 9.91 8.38 6.70
CA ALA A 46 9.80 7.77 8.03
C ALA A 46 8.43 7.11 8.24
N SER A 47 7.37 7.66 7.63
CA SER A 47 6.02 7.11 7.70
C SER A 47 5.38 7.10 6.31
N PRO A 48 4.54 6.10 5.99
CA PRO A 48 3.84 6.03 4.71
C PRO A 48 3.00 7.27 4.42
N ILE A 49 2.90 7.65 3.15
CA ILE A 49 1.97 8.68 2.67
C ILE A 49 0.94 7.99 1.78
N LYS A 50 -0.33 8.03 2.19
CA LYS A 50 -1.43 7.46 1.41
C LYS A 50 -1.92 8.44 0.35
N SER A 51 -2.34 7.90 -0.79
CA SER A 51 -3.03 8.64 -1.84
C SER A 51 -3.82 7.68 -2.72
N ILE A 52 -4.96 8.14 -3.23
CA ILE A 52 -5.73 7.41 -4.25
C ILE A 52 -5.06 7.47 -5.62
N GLU A 53 -4.21 8.47 -5.83
CA GLU A 53 -3.38 8.61 -7.02
C GLU A 53 -2.09 7.80 -6.81
N PRO A 54 -1.88 6.66 -7.52
CA PRO A 54 -0.74 5.78 -7.26
C PRO A 54 0.61 6.49 -7.33
N ALA A 55 0.75 7.47 -8.23
CA ALA A 55 1.97 8.26 -8.41
C ALA A 55 2.28 9.22 -7.24
N GLN A 56 1.30 9.55 -6.42
CA GLN A 56 1.45 10.42 -5.24
C GLN A 56 1.55 9.61 -3.94
N ALA A 57 1.26 8.31 -3.98
CA ALA A 57 1.39 7.44 -2.82
C ALA A 57 2.87 7.10 -2.55
N LYS A 58 3.23 7.06 -1.27
CA LYS A 58 4.51 6.56 -0.76
C LYS A 58 4.21 5.47 0.27
N PRO A 59 3.83 4.26 -0.17
CA PRO A 59 3.19 3.28 0.70
C PRO A 59 4.14 2.60 1.68
N ILE A 60 5.45 2.62 1.43
CA ILE A 60 6.47 2.06 2.32
C ILE A 60 7.10 3.18 3.13
N GLY A 61 6.98 3.10 4.45
CA GLY A 61 7.76 3.88 5.42
C GLY A 61 8.80 2.99 6.10
N VAL A 62 9.98 3.54 6.36
CA VAL A 62 11.12 2.80 6.92
C VAL A 62 11.51 3.27 8.33
N GLY A 63 10.76 4.20 8.93
CA GLY A 63 11.03 4.69 10.27
C GLY A 63 12.22 5.65 10.34
N SER A 64 12.91 5.68 11.48
CA SER A 64 13.93 6.70 11.77
C SER A 64 15.13 6.65 10.81
N VAL A 65 15.41 5.48 10.23
CA VAL A 65 16.51 5.30 9.25
C VAL A 65 16.36 6.21 8.02
N ALA A 66 15.13 6.59 7.65
CA ALA A 66 14.88 7.56 6.57
C ALA A 66 15.52 8.94 6.83
N MET A 67 15.79 9.27 8.09
CA MET A 67 16.31 10.56 8.54
C MET A 67 17.72 10.41 9.15
N GLY A 68 18.40 9.29 8.88
CA GLY A 68 19.72 8.99 9.46
C GLY A 68 19.67 8.50 10.92
N GLY A 69 18.50 8.09 11.41
CA GLY A 69 18.35 7.43 12.70
C GLY A 69 18.80 5.97 12.68
N ASN A 70 18.77 5.32 13.86
CA ASN A 70 19.39 4.00 14.05
C ASN A 70 18.38 2.85 14.11
N THR A 71 17.11 3.10 13.81
CA THR A 71 16.04 2.10 13.87
C THR A 71 15.28 2.06 12.54
N LEU A 72 15.23 0.87 11.96
CA LEU A 72 14.34 0.51 10.85
C LEU A 72 12.99 0.09 11.43
N SER A 73 11.92 0.73 10.98
CA SER A 73 10.54 0.35 11.30
C SER A 73 9.77 0.29 10.00
N LEU A 74 9.56 -0.92 9.48
CA LEU A 74 8.90 -1.11 8.19
C LEU A 74 7.38 -1.02 8.37
N HIS A 75 6.76 -0.05 7.73
CA HIS A 75 5.31 0.13 7.74
C HIS A 75 4.81 0.23 6.30
N ILE A 76 3.81 -0.58 5.94
CA ILE A 76 3.14 -0.51 4.65
C ILE A 76 1.71 0.01 4.85
N SER A 77 1.37 1.08 4.14
CA SER A 77 0.03 1.68 4.18
C SER A 77 -0.48 1.99 2.77
N LEU A 78 -1.66 1.47 2.43
CA LEU A 78 -2.35 1.65 1.15
C LEU A 78 -3.84 1.88 1.40
N ASP A 79 -4.45 2.81 0.66
CA ASP A 79 -5.91 2.94 0.64
C ASP A 79 -6.58 1.75 -0.10
N GLN A 80 -7.91 1.71 -0.05
CA GLN A 80 -8.69 0.65 -0.65
C GLN A 80 -8.57 0.68 -2.19
N PHE A 81 -8.47 -0.48 -2.82
CA PHE A 81 -8.51 -0.64 -4.27
C PHE A 81 -9.95 -0.84 -4.77
N ALA A 82 -10.24 -0.33 -5.96
CA ALA A 82 -11.53 -0.46 -6.66
C ALA A 82 -11.90 -1.91 -7.01
N GLY A 83 -10.99 -2.86 -6.84
CA GLY A 83 -11.19 -4.27 -7.10
C GLY A 83 -10.07 -5.12 -6.50
N PRO A 84 -10.21 -6.45 -6.56
CA PRO A 84 -9.25 -7.36 -5.94
C PRO A 84 -7.87 -7.30 -6.59
N VAL A 85 -6.85 -7.18 -5.75
CA VAL A 85 -5.44 -7.13 -6.12
C VAL A 85 -4.61 -8.14 -5.33
N ASN A 86 -3.43 -8.45 -5.88
CA ASN A 86 -2.37 -9.18 -5.20
C ASN A 86 -1.24 -8.21 -4.88
N ILE A 87 -0.78 -8.22 -3.63
CA ILE A 87 0.27 -7.33 -3.12
C ILE A 87 1.49 -8.19 -2.81
N TYR A 88 2.64 -7.79 -3.33
CA TYR A 88 3.94 -8.43 -3.13
C TYR A 88 4.88 -7.39 -2.54
N PHE A 89 5.55 -7.74 -1.44
CA PHE A 89 6.62 -6.94 -0.87
C PHE A 89 7.93 -7.69 -1.04
N ALA A 90 8.96 -7.00 -1.51
CA ALA A 90 10.30 -7.57 -1.66
C ALA A 90 11.38 -6.63 -1.17
N VAL A 91 12.47 -7.22 -0.69
CA VAL A 91 13.71 -6.54 -0.33
C VAL A 91 14.87 -7.12 -1.12
N TYR A 92 15.78 -6.25 -1.55
CA TYR A 92 17.05 -6.62 -2.16
C TYR A 92 18.17 -5.86 -1.47
N SER A 93 19.26 -6.53 -1.18
CA SER A 93 20.50 -5.88 -0.78
C SER A 93 21.68 -6.74 -1.16
N LYS A 94 22.65 -6.14 -1.83
CA LYS A 94 23.94 -6.79 -2.14
C LYS A 94 24.68 -7.23 -0.89
N ALA A 95 24.42 -6.60 0.26
CA ALA A 95 25.03 -6.93 1.54
C ALA A 95 24.48 -8.25 2.14
N ILE A 96 23.27 -8.66 1.75
CA ILE A 96 22.66 -9.94 2.15
C ILE A 96 22.94 -11.01 1.10
N ASP A 97 22.51 -10.77 -0.14
CA ASP A 97 22.68 -11.69 -1.26
C ASP A 97 22.71 -10.87 -2.57
N PRO A 98 23.82 -10.89 -3.32
CA PRO A 98 23.93 -10.09 -4.54
C PRO A 98 23.02 -10.56 -5.68
N ASN A 99 22.47 -11.78 -5.61
CA ASN A 99 21.77 -12.43 -6.73
C ASN A 99 20.26 -12.60 -6.51
N ASN A 100 19.76 -12.43 -5.28
CA ASN A 100 18.39 -12.79 -4.95
C ASN A 100 17.59 -11.63 -4.36
N TYR A 101 16.35 -11.49 -4.86
CA TYR A 101 15.30 -10.76 -4.19
C TYR A 101 14.61 -11.67 -3.17
N TYR A 102 14.33 -11.11 -1.99
CA TYR A 102 13.60 -11.78 -0.93
C TYR A 102 12.18 -11.24 -0.87
N LEU A 103 11.20 -12.09 -1.16
CA LEU A 103 9.78 -11.75 -1.12
C LEU A 103 9.19 -12.14 0.23
N LEU A 104 8.39 -11.25 0.80
CA LEU A 104 7.66 -11.51 2.03
C LEU A 104 6.42 -12.36 1.73
N LYS A 105 6.30 -13.49 2.43
CA LYS A 105 5.14 -14.37 2.35
C LYS A 105 4.04 -13.93 3.33
N PRO A 106 2.80 -14.46 3.17
CA PRO A 106 1.71 -14.19 4.12
C PRO A 106 1.99 -14.57 5.57
N ASP A 107 2.91 -15.51 5.82
CA ASP A 107 3.34 -15.95 7.15
C ASP A 107 4.43 -15.06 7.77
N ASN A 108 4.71 -13.90 7.15
CA ASN A 108 5.75 -12.94 7.53
C ASN A 108 7.20 -13.49 7.48
N THR A 109 7.43 -14.60 6.78
CA THR A 109 8.78 -15.08 6.48
C THR A 109 9.17 -14.76 5.04
N PHE A 110 10.47 -14.71 4.77
CA PHE A 110 10.98 -14.40 3.44
C PHE A 110 11.28 -15.66 2.63
N GLN A 111 11.05 -15.58 1.33
CA GLN A 111 11.48 -16.57 0.35
C GLN A 111 12.27 -15.92 -0.78
N THR A 112 13.16 -16.68 -1.43
CA THR A 112 13.83 -16.20 -2.63
C THR A 112 12.87 -16.16 -3.82
N HIS A 113 13.09 -15.24 -4.76
CA HIS A 113 12.31 -15.19 -6.02
C HIS A 113 12.36 -16.49 -6.83
N ALA A 114 13.41 -17.30 -6.67
CA ALA A 114 13.57 -18.60 -7.34
C ALA A 114 12.51 -19.64 -6.91
N THR A 115 11.94 -19.49 -5.71
CA THR A 115 10.85 -20.34 -5.21
C THR A 115 9.48 -19.93 -5.79
N GLY A 116 9.43 -18.83 -6.54
CA GLY A 116 8.22 -18.30 -7.16
C GLY A 116 7.75 -17.00 -6.52
N PHE A 117 6.64 -16.47 -7.05
CA PHE A 117 6.03 -15.21 -6.63
C PHE A 117 4.76 -15.49 -5.84
N ILE A 118 4.89 -15.60 -4.51
CA ILE A 118 3.74 -15.73 -3.60
C ILE A 118 3.38 -14.32 -3.12
N PRO A 119 2.11 -13.86 -3.29
CA PRO A 119 1.69 -12.57 -2.79
C PRO A 119 1.68 -12.56 -1.27
N TRP A 120 2.15 -11.46 -0.67
CA TRP A 120 2.04 -11.20 0.76
C TRP A 120 0.57 -11.04 1.18
N ARG A 121 -0.25 -10.39 0.33
CA ARG A 121 -1.70 -10.35 0.44
C ARG A 121 -2.32 -10.72 -0.90
N ALA A 122 -3.15 -11.75 -0.94
CA ALA A 122 -3.80 -12.23 -2.15
C ALA A 122 -5.27 -11.81 -2.18
N ASN A 123 -5.78 -11.49 -3.38
CA ASN A 123 -7.20 -11.24 -3.63
C ASN A 123 -7.85 -10.26 -2.61
N THR A 124 -7.12 -9.19 -2.28
CA THR A 124 -7.56 -8.18 -1.30
C THR A 124 -7.97 -6.90 -2.00
N THR A 125 -8.87 -6.13 -1.39
CA THR A 125 -9.17 -4.76 -1.79
C THR A 125 -8.52 -3.74 -0.84
N GLY A 126 -7.82 -4.17 0.22
CA GLY A 126 -7.41 -3.27 1.29
C GLY A 126 -8.61 -2.69 2.09
N PRO A 127 -8.43 -1.56 2.79
CA PRO A 127 -7.16 -0.83 2.97
C PRO A 127 -6.12 -1.68 3.70
N ILE A 128 -4.85 -1.31 3.57
CA ILE A 128 -3.73 -1.96 4.26
C ILE A 128 -3.07 -0.93 5.16
N ASP A 129 -2.81 -1.29 6.41
CA ASP A 129 -2.05 -0.49 7.36
C ASP A 129 -1.36 -1.45 8.32
N GLU A 130 -0.13 -1.84 7.98
CA GLU A 130 0.56 -2.95 8.65
C GLU A 130 2.03 -2.61 8.96
N ALA A 131 2.35 -2.57 10.24
CA ALA A 131 3.72 -2.58 10.72
C ALA A 131 4.31 -3.99 10.61
N LEU A 132 5.44 -4.12 9.92
CA LEU A 132 6.10 -5.38 9.63
C LEU A 132 7.35 -5.55 10.48
N LEU A 133 7.60 -6.77 10.93
CA LEU A 133 8.84 -7.22 11.58
C LEU A 133 9.23 -6.52 12.90
N GLY A 134 8.47 -5.49 13.33
CA GLY A 134 8.78 -4.68 14.50
C GLY A 134 9.96 -3.73 14.27
N ASP A 135 10.42 -3.10 15.36
CA ASP A 135 11.56 -2.20 15.32
C ASP A 135 12.88 -2.98 15.27
N ILE A 136 13.68 -2.71 14.25
CA ILE A 136 14.95 -3.38 13.99
C ILE A 136 16.09 -2.37 14.16
N PRO A 137 17.01 -2.57 15.13
CA PRO A 137 18.22 -1.76 15.22
C PRO A 137 19.07 -1.93 13.95
N THR A 138 19.49 -0.82 13.35
CA THR A 138 20.37 -0.80 12.16
C THR A 138 21.68 -1.56 12.37
N SER A 139 22.18 -1.63 13.60
CA SER A 139 23.35 -2.42 13.99
C SER A 139 23.18 -3.94 13.86
N SER A 140 21.94 -4.43 13.70
CA SER A 140 21.66 -5.85 13.46
C SER A 140 21.69 -6.22 11.97
N LEU A 141 21.82 -5.22 11.09
CA LEU A 141 21.84 -5.38 9.65
C LEU A 141 23.27 -5.14 9.12
N PRO A 142 23.73 -5.92 8.13
CA PRO A 142 24.94 -5.60 7.39
C PRO A 142 24.93 -4.18 6.80
N PRO A 143 26.06 -3.46 6.82
CA PRO A 143 26.20 -2.19 6.11
C PRO A 143 25.92 -2.34 4.61
N GLY A 144 25.19 -1.40 4.04
CA GLY A 144 24.83 -1.40 2.64
C GLY A 144 23.50 -0.72 2.33
N ILE A 145 23.14 -0.73 1.05
CA ILE A 145 21.87 -0.20 0.55
C ILE A 145 20.86 -1.36 0.49
N TYR A 146 19.65 -1.08 0.95
CA TYR A 146 18.52 -2.00 0.94
C TYR A 146 17.41 -1.40 0.08
N ASP A 147 17.20 -1.97 -1.09
CA ASP A 147 16.11 -1.59 -1.99
C ASP A 147 14.83 -2.33 -1.60
N LEU A 148 13.72 -1.59 -1.53
CA LEU A 148 12.40 -2.08 -1.17
C LEU A 148 11.44 -1.91 -2.34
N TYR A 149 10.64 -2.93 -2.57
CA TYR A 149 9.71 -3.01 -3.69
C TYR A 149 8.34 -3.41 -3.17
N LEU A 150 7.31 -2.62 -3.50
CA LEU A 150 5.92 -2.99 -3.28
C LEU A 150 5.22 -3.04 -4.63
N LEU A 151 4.91 -4.26 -5.07
CA LEU A 151 4.20 -4.51 -6.33
C LEU A 151 2.75 -4.86 -6.04
N VAL A 152 1.84 -4.20 -6.75
CA VAL A 152 0.41 -4.48 -6.71
C VAL A 152 -0.04 -4.83 -8.13
N SER A 153 -0.67 -5.99 -8.30
CA SER A 153 -1.24 -6.44 -9.58
C SER A 153 -2.73 -6.77 -9.43
N PRO A 154 -3.54 -6.72 -10.51
CA PRO A 154 -4.89 -7.27 -10.48
C PRO A 154 -4.90 -8.74 -10.05
N SER A 155 -5.95 -9.17 -9.34
CA SER A 155 -6.14 -10.59 -9.04
C SER A 155 -6.39 -11.37 -10.33
N GLY A 156 -5.61 -12.44 -10.57
CA GLY A 156 -5.78 -13.32 -11.73
C GLY A 156 -4.83 -13.07 -12.90
N SER A 157 -4.17 -11.91 -12.99
CA SER A 157 -3.09 -11.67 -13.97
C SER A 157 -2.06 -10.66 -13.46
N PRO A 158 -0.76 -11.04 -13.37
CA PRO A 158 0.30 -10.13 -12.96
C PRO A 158 0.82 -9.22 -14.09
N SER A 159 0.16 -9.19 -15.26
CA SER A 159 0.67 -8.50 -16.46
C SER A 159 0.68 -6.97 -16.31
N ASN A 160 -0.26 -6.43 -15.53
CA ASN A 160 -0.35 -5.02 -15.19
C ASN A 160 -0.07 -4.83 -13.71
N TYR A 161 0.60 -3.75 -13.35
CA TYR A 161 0.96 -3.52 -11.96
C TYR A 161 1.28 -2.05 -11.68
N TYR A 162 1.14 -1.69 -10.41
CA TYR A 162 1.84 -0.56 -9.82
C TYR A 162 3.03 -1.10 -9.04
N LEU A 163 4.19 -0.51 -9.22
CA LEU A 163 5.41 -0.85 -8.50
C LEU A 163 5.95 0.41 -7.81
N TRP A 164 5.91 0.41 -6.48
CA TRP A 164 6.55 1.44 -5.68
C TRP A 164 7.95 0.98 -5.26
N THR A 165 8.95 1.84 -5.43
CA THR A 165 10.33 1.55 -5.06
C THR A 165 10.89 2.64 -4.16
N THR A 166 11.49 2.25 -3.04
CA THR A 166 12.24 3.12 -2.13
C THR A 166 13.45 2.35 -1.62
N TYR A 167 14.32 2.98 -0.84
CA TYR A 167 15.48 2.33 -0.25
C TYR A 167 15.70 2.78 1.20
N PHE A 168 16.62 2.15 1.91
CA PHE A 168 17.28 2.72 3.08
C PHE A 168 18.75 2.33 3.09
N GLU A 169 19.55 3.09 3.82
CA GLU A 169 21.00 2.89 3.89
C GLU A 169 21.41 2.55 5.33
N ILE A 170 22.27 1.54 5.46
CA ILE A 170 22.95 1.20 6.70
C ILE A 170 24.42 1.59 6.53
N PRO A 171 24.94 2.52 7.34
CA PRO A 171 26.30 3.02 7.22
C PRO A 171 27.37 2.00 7.63
#